data_AF-A0A9N9H452-F1
#
_entry.id   AF-A0A9N9H452-F1
#
_cell.length_a   1.000
_cell.length_b   1.000
_cell.length_c   1.000
_cell.angle_alpha   90.00
_cell.angle_beta   90.00
_cell.angle_gamma   90.00
#
_symmetry.space_group_name_H-M   'P 1'
#
loop_
_entity.id
_entity.type
_entity.pdbx_description
1 polymer ?
#
loop_
_entity_poly.entity_id
_entity_poly.type
_entity_poly.pdbx_seq_one_letter_code
_entity_poly.pdbx_strand_id
1 'polypeptide(L)'
;ETERDELSDEEEELEEKENAETILLGFLSLCEQCYLAPRIYDVAKSYEWREKILPAYDEERFKKLFRLSRHSFTLVVAHIKNNNVFISEGNKQQAPVELQLAVFLRRLGTMEDIFSIGSQFGIAEGTVILYSKQVMKALCHLQAKFVKWPSNAPKKDPETFFNHKKQYSIQYQAIVDANGIFTDFYIGWPGSVHDAK
;
A
#
# COMPACT_ATOMS: atom_id res chain seq x y z
N GLU A 1 -66.57 -20.42 12.93
CA GLU A 1 -65.89 -19.37 12.14
C GLU A 1 -64.41 -19.27 12.50
N THR A 2 -64.05 -19.40 13.78
CA THR A 2 -62.67 -19.29 14.29
C THR A 2 -61.64 -20.29 13.72
N GLU A 3 -61.99 -21.57 13.52
CA GLU A 3 -61.04 -22.59 13.02
C GLU A 3 -60.63 -22.40 11.53
N ARG A 4 -61.36 -21.59 10.76
CA ARG A 4 -61.08 -21.38 9.32
C ARG A 4 -60.11 -20.22 9.09
N ASP A 5 -60.16 -19.22 9.96
CA ASP A 5 -59.23 -18.08 9.95
C ASP A 5 -57.87 -18.49 10.55
N GLU A 6 -57.85 -19.32 11.60
CA GLU A 6 -56.59 -19.85 12.17
C GLU A 6 -55.81 -20.73 11.17
N LEU A 7 -56.52 -21.51 10.33
CA LEU A 7 -55.88 -22.30 9.28
C LEU A 7 -55.26 -21.44 8.16
N SER A 8 -55.86 -20.30 7.81
CA SER A 8 -55.29 -19.42 6.78
C SER A 8 -54.08 -18.67 7.28
N ASP A 9 -54.11 -18.26 8.55
CA ASP A 9 -52.98 -17.59 9.19
C ASP A 9 -51.77 -18.54 9.30
N GLU A 10 -51.99 -19.82 9.61
CA GLU A 10 -50.92 -20.84 9.63
C GLU A 10 -50.35 -21.13 8.23
N GLU A 11 -51.18 -21.14 7.19
CA GLU A 11 -50.75 -21.33 5.79
C GLU A 11 -49.93 -20.14 5.28
N GLU A 12 -50.34 -18.90 5.58
CA GLU A 12 -49.58 -17.69 5.25
C GLU A 12 -48.23 -17.65 5.99
N GLU A 13 -48.19 -18.03 7.28
CA GLU A 13 -46.96 -18.05 8.05
C GLU A 13 -45.96 -19.12 7.55
N LEU A 14 -46.46 -20.24 7.02
CA LEU A 14 -45.67 -21.27 6.37
C LEU A 14 -45.10 -20.79 5.03
N GLU A 15 -45.89 -20.11 4.20
CA GLU A 15 -45.46 -19.55 2.92
C GLU A 15 -44.41 -18.44 3.11
N GLU A 16 -44.57 -17.59 4.13
CA GLU A 16 -43.55 -16.60 4.51
C GLU A 16 -42.24 -17.25 4.97
N LYS A 17 -42.31 -18.33 5.75
CA LYS A 17 -41.13 -19.10 6.18
C LYS A 17 -40.42 -19.76 5.00
N GLU A 18 -41.15 -20.41 4.10
CA GLU A 18 -40.56 -21.01 2.89
C GLU A 18 -39.91 -19.96 1.98
N ASN A 19 -40.52 -18.79 1.83
CA ASN A 19 -39.95 -17.66 1.09
C ASN A 19 -38.67 -17.14 1.77
N ALA A 20 -38.67 -17.01 3.10
CA ALA A 20 -37.50 -16.60 3.87
C ALA A 20 -36.35 -17.61 3.74
N GLU A 21 -36.65 -18.91 3.80
CA GLU A 21 -35.66 -19.98 3.57
C GLU A 21 -35.10 -19.95 2.14
N THR A 22 -35.95 -19.74 1.14
CA THR A 22 -35.53 -19.64 -0.27
C THR A 22 -34.61 -18.44 -0.50
N ILE A 23 -34.93 -17.28 0.09
CA ILE A 23 -34.07 -16.08 0.05
C ILE A 23 -32.74 -16.36 0.75
N LEU A 24 -32.76 -17.00 1.92
CA LEU A 24 -31.55 -17.33 2.68
C LEU A 24 -30.64 -18.28 1.89
N LEU A 25 -31.20 -19.32 1.25
CA LEU A 25 -30.47 -20.23 0.37
C LEU A 25 -29.88 -19.50 -0.84
N GLY A 26 -30.62 -18.56 -1.43
CA GLY A 26 -30.12 -17.66 -2.47
C GLY A 26 -28.92 -16.83 -2.01
N PHE A 27 -29.00 -16.23 -0.81
CA PHE A 27 -27.90 -15.49 -0.20
C PHE A 27 -26.69 -16.36 0.11
N LEU A 28 -26.89 -17.58 0.61
CA LEU A 28 -25.81 -18.53 0.86
C LEU A 28 -25.11 -18.92 -0.44
N SER A 29 -25.87 -19.21 -1.50
CA SER A 29 -25.32 -19.51 -2.83
C SER A 29 -24.56 -18.32 -3.43
N LEU A 30 -25.05 -17.09 -3.24
CA LEU A 30 -24.34 -15.85 -3.63
C LEU A 30 -23.06 -15.64 -2.80
N CYS A 31 -23.08 -15.94 -1.51
CA CYS A 31 -21.91 -15.87 -0.64
C CYS A 31 -20.85 -16.92 -0.98
N GLU A 32 -21.27 -18.07 -1.54
CA GLU A 32 -20.36 -19.11 -2.06
C GLU A 32 -19.70 -18.71 -3.39
N GLN A 33 -20.30 -17.79 -4.14
CA GLN A 33 -19.73 -17.28 -5.38
C GLN A 33 -18.74 -16.14 -5.11
N CYS A 34 -17.44 -16.40 -5.31
CA CYS A 34 -16.40 -15.36 -5.20
C CYS A 34 -16.57 -14.21 -6.20
N TYR A 35 -17.27 -14.41 -7.33
CA TYR A 35 -17.52 -13.39 -8.35
C TYR A 35 -18.90 -13.57 -8.97
N LEU A 36 -19.66 -12.47 -9.09
CA LEU A 36 -20.99 -12.43 -9.73
C LEU A 36 -20.93 -12.53 -11.26
N ALA A 37 -19.73 -12.47 -11.85
CA ALA A 37 -19.49 -12.61 -13.27
C ALA A 37 -18.13 -13.27 -13.54
N PRO A 38 -17.93 -13.93 -14.69
CA PRO A 38 -16.62 -14.46 -15.08
C PRO A 38 -15.57 -13.35 -15.11
N ARG A 39 -14.39 -13.63 -14.53
CA ARG A 39 -13.27 -12.70 -14.58
C ARG A 39 -12.77 -12.57 -16.01
N ILE A 40 -12.72 -11.34 -16.53
CA ILE A 40 -12.14 -11.06 -17.84
C ILE A 40 -10.60 -11.12 -17.70
N TYR A 41 -9.99 -12.12 -18.33
CA TYR A 41 -8.54 -12.32 -18.27
C TYR A 41 -7.79 -11.61 -19.41
N ASP A 42 -8.43 -11.43 -20.57
CA ASP A 42 -7.81 -10.89 -21.81
C ASP A 42 -7.90 -9.37 -21.93
N VAL A 43 -7.65 -8.65 -20.83
CA VAL A 43 -7.54 -7.19 -20.88
C VAL A 43 -6.20 -6.83 -21.51
N ALA A 44 -6.25 -6.13 -22.65
CA ALA A 44 -5.07 -5.66 -23.36
C ALA A 44 -4.19 -4.76 -22.47
N LYS A 45 -2.88 -4.99 -22.46
CA LYS A 45 -1.90 -4.27 -21.64
C LYS A 45 -0.70 -3.89 -22.49
N SER A 46 -0.22 -2.65 -22.36
CA SER A 46 1.02 -2.22 -23.00
C SER A 46 2.18 -2.31 -22.02
N TYR A 47 3.26 -2.96 -22.46
CA TYR A 47 4.51 -3.06 -21.71
C TYR A 47 5.61 -2.17 -22.25
N GLU A 48 5.36 -1.51 -23.38
CA GLU A 48 6.37 -0.74 -24.12
C GLU A 48 6.93 0.41 -23.28
N TRP A 49 6.09 1.06 -22.48
CA TRP A 49 6.54 2.16 -21.64
C TRP A 49 7.61 1.70 -20.64
N ARG A 50 7.36 0.61 -19.91
CA ARG A 50 8.32 0.11 -18.90
C ARG A 50 9.57 -0.53 -19.51
N GLU A 51 9.46 -1.11 -20.70
CA GLU A 51 10.55 -1.88 -21.32
C GLU A 51 11.44 -1.02 -22.22
N LYS A 52 10.87 -0.03 -22.92
CA LYS A 52 11.59 0.82 -23.88
C LYS A 52 11.75 2.26 -23.39
N ILE A 53 10.70 2.86 -22.83
CA ILE A 53 10.70 4.29 -22.50
C ILE A 53 11.36 4.57 -21.15
N LEU A 54 11.00 3.80 -20.11
CA LEU A 54 11.52 4.00 -18.76
C LEU A 54 13.06 3.87 -18.66
N PRO A 55 13.71 2.88 -19.32
CA PRO A 55 15.16 2.81 -19.35
C PRO A 55 15.81 3.97 -20.11
N ALA A 56 15.13 4.52 -21.12
CA ALA A 56 15.63 5.62 -21.94
C ALA A 56 15.52 7.01 -21.29
N TYR A 57 14.83 7.15 -20.16
CA TYR A 57 14.77 8.43 -19.44
C TYR A 57 16.11 8.87 -18.88
N ASP A 58 16.37 10.17 -18.94
CA ASP A 58 17.48 10.79 -18.23
C ASP A 58 17.31 10.74 -16.70
N GLU A 59 18.36 11.11 -15.98
CA GLU A 59 18.39 11.07 -14.51
C GLU A 59 17.37 12.05 -13.89
N GLU A 60 17.10 13.19 -14.54
CA GLU A 60 16.15 14.19 -14.05
C GLU A 60 14.71 13.69 -14.11
N ARG A 61 14.31 13.10 -15.24
CA ARG A 61 12.99 12.48 -15.41
C ARG A 61 12.84 11.32 -14.46
N PHE A 62 13.85 10.46 -14.33
CA PHE A 62 13.83 9.36 -13.37
C PHE A 62 13.60 9.86 -11.93
N LYS A 63 14.32 10.91 -11.52
CA LYS A 63 14.13 11.55 -10.20
C LYS A 63 12.75 12.18 -10.05
N LYS A 64 12.20 12.82 -11.08
CA LYS A 64 10.83 13.37 -11.02
C LYS A 64 9.78 12.27 -10.87
N LEU A 65 9.98 11.12 -11.54
CA LEU A 65 9.06 9.98 -11.49
C LEU A 65 9.09 9.23 -10.16
N PHE A 66 10.30 8.95 -9.62
CA PHE A 66 10.47 8.05 -8.48
C PHE A 66 10.97 8.74 -7.21
N ARG A 67 11.25 10.05 -7.26
CA ARG A 67 11.85 10.85 -6.17
C ARG A 67 13.22 10.34 -5.69
N LEU A 68 13.84 9.44 -6.45
CA LEU A 68 15.14 8.84 -6.17
C LEU A 68 16.05 8.93 -7.40
N SER A 69 17.37 8.96 -7.16
CA SER A 69 18.35 8.73 -8.22
C SER A 69 18.33 7.25 -8.65
N ARG A 70 18.80 6.94 -9.87
CA ARG A 70 18.97 5.56 -10.34
C ARG A 70 19.89 4.76 -9.42
N HIS A 71 20.97 5.38 -8.95
CA HIS A 71 21.89 4.76 -8.00
C HIS A 71 21.21 4.40 -6.67
N SER A 72 20.48 5.34 -6.06
CA SER A 72 19.72 5.11 -4.83
C SER A 72 18.66 4.02 -5.02
N PHE A 73 17.98 4.03 -6.17
CA PHE A 73 17.00 3.01 -6.52
C PHE A 73 17.63 1.61 -6.53
N THR A 74 18.76 1.43 -7.22
CA THR A 74 19.48 0.16 -7.27
C THR A 74 19.97 -0.29 -5.89
N LEU A 75 20.42 0.64 -5.04
CA LEU A 75 20.80 0.32 -3.66
C LEU A 75 19.61 -0.19 -2.83
N VAL A 76 18.44 0.43 -2.96
CA VAL A 76 17.23 -0.03 -2.27
C VAL A 76 16.87 -1.44 -2.73
N VAL A 77 16.84 -1.69 -4.05
CA VAL A 77 16.60 -3.03 -4.61
C VAL A 77 17.57 -4.06 -4.03
N ALA A 78 18.87 -3.74 -4.00
CA ALA A 78 19.89 -4.63 -3.46
C ALA A 78 19.66 -5.00 -1.98
N HIS A 79 19.06 -4.11 -1.19
CA HIS A 79 18.71 -4.36 0.20
C HIS A 79 17.43 -5.18 0.40
N ILE A 80 16.43 -5.04 -0.49
CA ILE A 80 15.13 -5.70 -0.35
C ILE A 80 15.01 -7.01 -1.15
N LYS A 81 15.85 -7.25 -2.16
CA LYS A 81 15.69 -8.37 -3.11
C LYS A 81 15.60 -9.77 -2.48
N ASN A 82 16.27 -9.98 -1.35
CA ASN A 82 16.31 -11.28 -0.66
C ASN A 82 15.22 -11.41 0.42
N ASN A 83 14.28 -10.47 0.50
CA ASN A 83 13.22 -10.49 1.50
C ASN A 83 12.20 -11.58 1.16
N ASN A 84 11.75 -12.32 2.18
CA ASN A 84 10.79 -13.42 2.03
C ASN A 84 9.44 -12.99 1.44
N VAL A 85 9.07 -11.71 1.55
CA VAL A 85 7.86 -11.13 0.96
C VAL A 85 7.85 -11.24 -0.57
N PHE A 86 9.03 -11.37 -1.21
CA PHE A 86 9.14 -11.54 -2.65
C PHE A 86 9.27 -13.00 -3.10
N ILE A 87 9.02 -13.97 -2.22
CA ILE A 87 8.99 -15.39 -2.60
C ILE A 87 7.56 -15.73 -3.04
N SER A 88 7.40 -16.25 -4.27
CA SER A 88 6.10 -16.74 -4.74
C SER A 88 5.83 -18.13 -4.18
N GLU A 89 4.73 -18.28 -3.44
CA GLU A 89 4.25 -19.57 -2.93
C GLU A 89 3.33 -20.29 -3.93
N GLY A 90 3.02 -19.66 -5.07
CA GLY A 90 2.09 -20.17 -6.07
C GLY A 90 2.75 -20.56 -7.39
N ASN A 91 1.93 -21.07 -8.32
CA ASN A 91 2.36 -21.52 -9.65
C ASN A 91 2.79 -20.38 -10.61
N LYS A 92 2.64 -19.11 -10.21
CA LYS A 92 3.02 -17.96 -11.03
C LYS A 92 4.43 -17.48 -10.67
N GLN A 93 5.20 -17.14 -11.70
CA GLN A 93 6.51 -16.53 -11.52
C GLN A 93 6.36 -15.18 -10.81
N GLN A 94 7.22 -14.95 -9.82
CA GLN A 94 7.27 -13.68 -9.12
C GLN A 94 7.78 -12.58 -10.06
N ALA A 95 7.14 -11.41 -10.03
CA ALA A 95 7.61 -10.25 -10.77
C ALA A 95 8.93 -9.69 -10.18
N PRO A 96 9.82 -9.12 -11.02
CA PRO A 96 11.07 -8.52 -10.57
C PRO A 96 10.86 -7.49 -9.46
N VAL A 97 11.72 -7.50 -8.43
CA VAL A 97 11.60 -6.62 -7.26
C VAL A 97 11.76 -5.15 -7.67
N GLU A 98 12.55 -4.89 -8.71
CA GLU A 98 12.72 -3.59 -9.37
C GLU A 98 11.38 -3.04 -9.86
N LEU A 99 10.56 -3.87 -10.50
CA LEU A 99 9.25 -3.46 -11.00
C LEU A 99 8.32 -3.09 -9.82
N GLN A 100 8.32 -3.92 -8.77
CA GLN A 100 7.49 -3.68 -7.60
C GLN A 100 7.89 -2.37 -6.90
N LEU A 101 9.19 -2.12 -6.75
CA LEU A 101 9.73 -0.89 -6.17
C LEU A 101 9.40 0.33 -7.05
N ALA A 102 9.52 0.22 -8.37
CA ALA A 102 9.17 1.30 -9.29
C ALA A 102 7.69 1.70 -9.17
N VAL A 103 6.79 0.71 -9.11
CA VAL A 103 5.35 0.94 -8.92
C VAL A 103 5.07 1.59 -7.55
N PHE A 104 5.69 1.10 -6.49
CA PHE A 104 5.57 1.68 -5.15
C PHE A 104 6.03 3.15 -5.10
N LEU A 105 7.21 3.45 -5.66
CA LEU A 105 7.76 4.81 -5.67
C LEU A 105 6.98 5.74 -6.57
N ARG A 106 6.48 5.27 -7.72
CA ARG A 106 5.59 6.05 -8.58
C ARG A 106 4.33 6.45 -7.80
N ARG A 107 3.73 5.50 -7.10
CA ARG A 107 2.53 5.73 -6.29
C ARG A 107 2.74 6.69 -5.13
N LEU A 108 3.88 6.60 -4.42
CA LEU A 108 4.16 7.52 -3.30
C LEU A 108 4.70 8.89 -3.76
N GLY A 109 5.38 8.92 -4.90
CA GLY A 109 6.02 10.13 -5.42
C GLY A 109 5.10 11.06 -6.21
N THR A 110 3.89 10.61 -6.54
CA THR A 110 2.90 11.32 -7.35
C THR A 110 1.49 11.17 -6.79
N MET A 111 0.60 12.09 -7.16
CA MET A 111 -0.83 12.03 -6.80
C MET A 111 -1.66 11.28 -7.86
N GLU A 112 -1.03 10.38 -8.63
CA GLU A 112 -1.73 9.60 -9.66
C GLU A 112 -2.61 8.52 -9.03
N ASP A 113 -3.74 8.25 -9.66
CA ASP A 113 -4.64 7.19 -9.24
C ASP A 113 -4.11 5.80 -9.63
N ILE A 114 -4.66 4.77 -8.96
CA ILE A 114 -4.21 3.38 -9.11
C ILE A 114 -4.41 2.87 -10.55
N PHE A 115 -5.49 3.29 -11.22
CA PHE A 115 -5.80 2.87 -12.58
C PHE A 115 -4.77 3.44 -13.55
N SER A 116 -4.43 4.73 -13.44
CA SER A 116 -3.40 5.37 -14.27
C SER A 116 -2.03 4.69 -14.11
N ILE A 117 -1.63 4.36 -12.88
CA ILE A 117 -0.38 3.64 -12.62
C ILE A 117 -0.43 2.22 -13.22
N GLY A 118 -1.54 1.51 -13.02
CA GLY A 118 -1.74 0.18 -13.58
C GLY A 118 -1.62 0.18 -15.11
N SER A 119 -2.31 1.10 -15.76
CA SER A 119 -2.29 1.29 -17.22
C SER A 119 -0.87 1.59 -17.73
N GLN A 120 -0.15 2.52 -17.10
CA GLN A 120 1.21 2.90 -17.51
C GLN A 120 2.23 1.76 -17.39
N PHE A 121 2.12 0.93 -16.34
CA PHE A 121 3.04 -0.20 -16.11
C PHE A 121 2.57 -1.51 -16.77
N GLY A 122 1.39 -1.52 -17.37
CA GLY A 122 0.77 -2.70 -17.97
C GLY A 122 0.38 -3.75 -16.93
N ILE A 123 -0.06 -3.35 -15.74
CA ILE A 123 -0.44 -4.26 -14.65
C ILE A 123 -1.86 -3.99 -14.16
N ALA A 124 -2.48 -4.96 -13.49
CA ALA A 124 -3.81 -4.76 -12.91
C ALA A 124 -3.73 -3.88 -11.66
N GLU A 125 -4.82 -3.19 -11.33
CA GLU A 125 -4.97 -2.30 -10.19
C GLU A 125 -4.72 -3.04 -8.87
N GLY A 126 -5.26 -4.26 -8.75
CA GLY A 126 -4.97 -5.15 -7.62
C GLY A 126 -3.49 -5.49 -7.48
N THR A 127 -2.76 -5.57 -8.60
CA THR A 127 -1.31 -5.79 -8.62
C THR A 127 -0.54 -4.56 -8.14
N VAL A 128 -0.97 -3.34 -8.49
CA VAL A 128 -0.39 -2.09 -7.96
C VAL A 128 -0.47 -2.07 -6.43
N ILE A 129 -1.64 -2.41 -5.88
CA ILE A 129 -1.87 -2.48 -4.43
C ILE A 129 -1.00 -3.56 -3.80
N LEU A 130 -0.93 -4.75 -4.42
CA LEU A 130 -0.11 -5.86 -3.94
C LEU A 130 1.37 -5.48 -3.86
N TYR A 131 1.95 -4.96 -4.96
CA TYR A 131 3.35 -4.54 -5.01
C TYR A 131 3.64 -3.45 -3.98
N SER A 132 2.72 -2.47 -3.84
CA SER A 132 2.87 -1.42 -2.83
C SER A 132 2.96 -2.00 -1.42
N LYS A 133 2.08 -2.95 -1.09
CA LYS A 133 2.08 -3.63 0.23
C LYS A 133 3.35 -4.46 0.44
N GLN A 134 3.79 -5.20 -0.58
CA GLN A 134 4.98 -6.04 -0.50
C GLN A 134 6.24 -5.21 -0.27
N VAL A 135 6.44 -4.13 -1.04
CA VAL A 135 7.58 -3.22 -0.87
C VAL A 135 7.53 -2.53 0.48
N MET A 136 6.37 -2.03 0.90
CA MET A 136 6.21 -1.41 2.22
C MET A 136 6.61 -2.37 3.35
N LYS A 137 6.14 -3.63 3.32
CA LYS A 137 6.50 -4.64 4.31
C LYS A 137 8.01 -4.95 4.28
N ALA A 138 8.59 -5.07 3.09
CA ALA A 138 10.03 -5.30 2.94
C ALA A 138 10.87 -4.15 3.50
N LEU A 139 10.44 -2.90 3.31
CA LEU A 139 11.07 -1.71 3.88
C LEU A 139 10.91 -1.66 5.41
N CYS A 140 9.75 -2.02 5.94
CA CYS A 140 9.54 -2.11 7.40
C CYS A 140 10.47 -3.16 8.03
N HIS A 141 10.76 -4.27 7.37
CA HIS A 141 11.76 -5.25 7.87
C HIS A 141 13.18 -4.66 7.93
N LEU A 142 13.49 -3.64 7.12
CA LEU A 142 14.77 -2.92 7.15
C LEU A 142 14.80 -1.78 8.17
N GLN A 143 13.65 -1.40 8.75
CA GLN A 143 13.53 -0.27 9.66
C GLN A 143 14.53 -0.36 10.81
N ALA A 144 14.65 -1.50 11.48
CA ALA A 144 15.59 -1.66 12.61
C ALA A 144 17.07 -1.45 12.22
N LYS A 145 17.42 -1.68 10.96
CA LYS A 145 18.78 -1.49 10.44
C LYS A 145 19.09 -0.02 10.18
N PHE A 146 18.16 0.72 9.59
CA PHE A 146 18.39 2.08 9.08
C PHE A 146 17.78 3.19 9.94
N VAL A 147 16.68 2.91 10.65
CA VAL A 147 15.99 3.84 11.54
C VAL A 147 16.43 3.52 12.96
N LYS A 148 17.33 4.35 13.48
CA LYS A 148 17.76 4.29 14.87
C LYS A 148 17.49 5.64 15.51
N TRP A 149 16.99 5.62 16.74
CA TRP A 149 16.96 6.84 17.53
C TRP A 149 18.40 7.35 17.68
N PRO A 150 18.65 8.67 17.56
CA PRO A 150 19.96 9.24 17.79
C PRO A 150 20.33 9.07 19.28
N SER A 151 20.85 7.90 19.64
CA SER A 151 21.47 7.65 20.94
C SER A 151 22.93 8.08 20.94
N ASN A 152 23.56 8.09 19.76
CA ASN A 152 24.89 8.61 19.52
C ASN A 152 24.83 9.88 18.69
N ALA A 153 25.88 10.69 18.81
CA ALA A 153 26.09 11.88 18.01
C ALA A 153 25.96 11.57 16.51
N PRO A 154 25.14 12.31 15.75
CA PRO A 154 25.17 12.26 14.30
C PRO A 154 26.60 12.44 13.79
N LYS A 155 26.99 11.73 12.72
CA LYS A 155 28.34 11.86 12.16
C LYS A 155 28.62 13.25 11.58
N LYS A 156 27.57 13.98 11.26
CA LYS A 156 27.61 15.30 10.65
C LYS A 156 26.83 16.26 11.55
N ASP A 157 27.44 17.40 11.86
CA ASP A 157 26.88 18.50 12.65
C ASP A 157 26.21 18.04 13.97
N PRO A 158 26.90 17.24 14.82
CA PRO A 158 26.31 16.65 16.02
C PRO A 158 25.77 17.69 17.00
N GLU A 159 26.41 18.84 17.10
CA GLU A 159 25.99 19.96 17.94
C GLU A 159 24.57 20.46 17.62
N THR A 160 24.12 20.37 16.36
CA THR A 160 22.78 20.81 15.97
C THR A 160 21.70 19.90 16.55
N PHE A 161 22.01 18.62 16.81
CA PHE A 161 21.03 17.66 17.35
C PHE A 161 21.06 17.57 18.87
N PHE A 162 22.03 18.23 19.52
CA PHE A 162 22.21 18.17 20.97
C PHE A 162 21.31 19.19 21.67
N ASN A 163 20.49 18.71 22.61
CA ASN A 163 19.55 19.56 23.35
C ASN A 163 20.10 19.97 24.73
N HIS A 164 19.41 20.90 25.40
CA HIS A 164 19.78 21.38 26.74
C HIS A 164 19.75 20.29 27.82
N LYS A 165 19.06 19.16 27.59
CA LYS A 165 19.05 17.97 28.47
C LYS A 165 20.25 17.06 28.27
N LYS A 166 21.25 17.50 27.50
CA LYS A 166 22.47 16.75 27.16
C LYS A 166 22.17 15.44 26.41
N GLN A 167 21.16 15.45 25.53
CA GLN A 167 20.75 14.31 24.72
C GLN A 167 20.61 14.72 23.25
N TYR A 168 20.81 13.77 22.33
CA TYR A 168 20.51 14.00 20.91
C TYR A 168 19.02 13.80 20.64
N SER A 169 18.40 14.75 19.93
CA SER A 169 16.95 14.71 19.65
C SER A 169 16.58 15.42 18.35
N ILE A 170 15.51 14.93 17.73
CA ILE A 170 14.86 15.55 16.57
C ILE A 170 13.45 15.98 17.00
N GLN A 171 13.05 17.18 16.61
CA GLN A 171 11.68 17.65 16.82
C GLN A 171 10.81 17.18 15.65
N TYR A 172 9.73 16.47 15.95
CA TYR A 172 8.72 16.10 14.97
C TYR A 172 7.33 16.38 15.53
N GLN A 173 6.43 16.83 14.67
CA GLN A 173 5.00 16.96 14.94
C GLN A 173 4.26 16.22 13.84
N ALA A 174 3.15 15.57 14.18
CA ALA A 174 2.33 14.87 13.21
C ALA A 174 0.86 14.97 13.61
N ILE A 175 -0.01 15.17 12.64
CA ILE A 175 -1.46 15.19 12.80
C ILE A 175 -1.97 13.84 12.30
N VAL A 176 -2.84 13.22 13.11
CA VAL A 176 -3.51 11.97 12.78
C VAL A 176 -5.02 12.16 12.81
N ASP A 177 -5.72 11.46 11.94
CA ASP A 177 -7.18 11.37 12.01
C ASP A 177 -7.64 10.39 13.12
N ALA A 178 -8.96 10.24 13.28
CA ALA A 178 -9.54 9.33 14.26
C ALA A 178 -9.21 7.84 14.02
N ASN A 179 -8.72 7.47 12.84
CA ASN A 179 -8.32 6.12 12.47
C ASN A 179 -6.81 5.88 12.65
N GLY A 180 -6.08 6.87 13.17
CA GLY A 180 -4.63 6.80 13.32
C GLY A 180 -3.86 6.95 12.01
N ILE A 181 -4.50 7.48 10.95
CA ILE A 181 -3.86 7.77 9.67
C ILE A 181 -3.20 9.15 9.76
N PHE A 182 -1.91 9.22 9.44
CA PHE A 182 -1.18 10.49 9.34
C PHE A 182 -1.76 11.36 8.21
N THR A 183 -2.19 12.57 8.55
CA THR A 183 -2.71 13.57 7.60
C THR A 183 -1.71 14.66 7.30
N ASP A 184 -0.85 14.98 8.27
CA ASP A 184 0.23 15.95 8.12
C ASP A 184 1.40 15.58 9.03
N PHE A 185 2.62 15.93 8.63
CA PHE A 185 3.80 15.80 9.47
C PHE A 185 4.77 16.94 9.21
N TYR A 186 5.33 17.45 10.29
CA TYR A 186 6.35 18.49 10.29
C TYR A 186 7.58 17.98 11.02
N ILE A 187 8.74 18.08 10.36
CA ILE A 187 10.03 17.80 10.98
C ILE A 187 10.68 19.16 11.22
N GLY A 188 10.76 19.53 12.50
CA GLY A 188 11.36 20.79 12.93
C GLY A 188 12.88 20.76 12.91
N TRP A 189 13.49 21.89 13.30
CA TRP A 189 14.93 21.94 13.49
C TRP A 189 15.37 20.94 14.56
N PRO A 190 16.49 20.23 14.35
CA PRO A 190 17.03 19.35 15.38
C PRO A 190 17.57 20.17 16.56
N GLY A 191 17.52 19.59 17.76
CA GLY A 191 18.15 20.16 18.97
C GLY A 191 17.63 21.51 19.48
N SER A 192 18.52 22.23 20.18
CA SER A 192 18.22 23.45 20.95
C SER A 192 18.20 24.68 20.04
N VAL A 193 17.00 25.15 19.67
CA VAL A 193 16.83 26.50 19.13
C VAL A 193 17.16 27.49 20.25
N HIS A 194 18.11 28.40 20.01
CA HIS A 194 18.34 29.52 20.94
C HIS A 194 17.11 30.42 20.85
N ASP A 195 16.53 30.78 21.98
CA ASP A 195 15.41 31.73 22.02
C ASP A 195 15.79 32.96 21.20
N ALA A 196 14.95 33.28 20.21
CA ALA A 196 15.13 34.47 19.39
C ALA A 196 15.05 35.69 20.31
N LYS A 197 16.12 36.48 20.34
CA LYS A 197 16.15 37.79 20.99
C LYS A 197 15.24 38.79 20.28
#